data_AF-A0AAP3SM32-F1
#
_entry.id   AF-A0AAP3SM32-F1
#
_cell.length_a   1.000
_cell.length_b   1.000
_cell.length_c   1.000
_cell.angle_alpha   90.00
_cell.angle_beta   90.00
_cell.angle_gamma   90.00
#
_symmetry.space_group_name_H-M   'P 1'
#
loop_
_entity.id
_entity.type
_entity.pdbx_description
1 polymer ?
#
loop_
_entity_poly.entity_id
_entity_poly.type
_entity_poly.pdbx_seq_one_letter_code
_entity_poly.pdbx_strand_id
1 'polypeptide(L)'
;MITPNIRYYARMEDCTGNGKTPKYRITAQAGYFPPMETIIGRDGKVSMYLQVSKDSGSKKDNSPAMKLQAKDSLNFTGLKDYFVDGKLSGFAYGYPLATETYSSKQKPNPFYDYKDDGYLFIIHQDKNANTVRPTVIELIVLDGAKVLISSYCKQLMMGGFDEAIKFLREQAEQVDAL
;
A
#
# COMPACT_ATOMS: atom_id res chain seq x y z
N MET A 1 -21.30 10.93 -7.80
CA MET A 1 -19.92 10.41 -7.91
C MET A 1 -20.01 8.90 -7.78
N ILE A 2 -19.53 8.13 -8.75
CA ILE A 2 -19.61 6.66 -8.74
C ILE A 2 -18.45 6.17 -7.86
N THR A 3 -18.75 5.48 -6.75
CA THR A 3 -17.72 4.83 -5.94
C THR A 3 -17.10 3.70 -6.78
N PRO A 4 -15.78 3.71 -7.02
CA PRO A 4 -15.13 2.67 -7.82
C PRO A 4 -15.23 1.32 -7.11
N ASN A 5 -15.21 0.25 -7.89
CA ASN A 5 -15.21 -1.10 -7.34
C ASN A 5 -13.93 -1.34 -6.52
N ILE A 6 -14.10 -1.85 -5.29
CA ILE A 6 -12.98 -2.22 -4.42
C ILE A 6 -12.63 -3.67 -4.72
N ARG A 7 -11.45 -3.90 -5.31
CA ARG A 7 -10.99 -5.26 -5.65
C ARG A 7 -10.48 -6.01 -4.42
N TYR A 8 -9.76 -5.29 -3.56
CA TYR A 8 -8.97 -5.91 -2.50
C TYR A 8 -8.70 -4.95 -1.35
N TYR A 9 -8.63 -5.52 -0.16
CA TYR A 9 -8.25 -4.88 1.07
C TYR A 9 -7.18 -5.71 1.77
N ALA A 10 -6.18 -5.04 2.35
CA ALA A 10 -5.23 -5.68 3.25
C ALA A 10 -4.91 -4.79 4.44
N ARG A 11 -4.87 -5.40 5.62
CA ARG A 11 -4.29 -4.84 6.84
C ARG A 11 -2.85 -5.33 6.97
N MET A 12 -1.89 -4.41 7.05
CA MET A 12 -0.49 -4.75 7.24
C MET A 12 0.00 -4.22 8.59
N GLU A 13 0.51 -5.12 9.42
CA GLU A 13 1.03 -4.78 10.75
C GLU A 13 2.55 -4.80 10.76
N ASP A 14 3.12 -3.91 11.57
CA ASP A 14 4.55 -3.80 11.75
C ASP A 14 5.14 -5.11 12.31
N CYS A 15 6.08 -5.68 11.56
CA CYS A 15 6.81 -6.90 11.92
C CYS A 15 8.33 -6.71 11.84
N THR A 16 8.82 -5.48 12.01
CA THR A 16 10.23 -5.13 11.83
C THR A 16 11.16 -5.84 12.81
N GLY A 17 10.68 -6.10 14.03
CA GLY A 17 11.51 -6.63 15.13
C GLY A 17 12.74 -5.75 15.37
N ASN A 18 13.92 -6.36 15.36
CA ASN A 18 15.21 -5.69 15.54
C ASN A 18 15.80 -5.09 14.24
N GLY A 19 15.05 -5.12 13.14
CA GLY A 19 15.47 -4.57 11.85
C GLY A 19 15.54 -3.03 11.85
N LYS A 20 16.37 -2.47 10.97
CA LYS A 20 16.48 -1.01 10.78
C LYS A 20 15.39 -0.45 9.86
N THR A 21 15.04 -1.19 8.82
CA THR A 21 14.05 -0.77 7.82
C THR A 21 12.67 -1.27 8.24
N PRO A 22 11.68 -0.39 8.44
CA PRO A 22 10.34 -0.80 8.80
C PRO A 22 9.77 -1.81 7.80
N LYS A 23 9.24 -2.92 8.32
CA LYS A 23 8.66 -4.01 7.55
C LYS A 23 7.24 -4.25 8.06
N TYR A 24 6.30 -4.36 7.13
CA TYR A 24 4.89 -4.61 7.44
C TYR A 24 4.46 -5.90 6.75
N ARG A 25 3.72 -6.73 7.48
CA ARG A 25 3.23 -8.02 7.01
C ARG A 25 1.71 -7.98 6.93
N ILE A 26 1.14 -8.51 5.85
CA ILE A 26 -0.32 -8.68 5.77
C ILE A 26 -0.76 -9.65 6.86
N THR A 27 -1.63 -9.18 7.75
CA THR A 27 -2.22 -9.96 8.84
C THR A 27 -3.67 -10.28 8.62
N ALA A 28 -4.39 -9.48 7.82
CA ALA A 28 -5.77 -9.71 7.43
C ALA A 28 -6.02 -9.17 6.01
N GLN A 29 -6.93 -9.80 5.26
CA GLN A 29 -7.26 -9.38 3.90
C GLN A 29 -8.70 -9.76 3.49
N ALA A 30 -9.28 -8.99 2.57
CA ALA A 30 -10.58 -9.27 1.96
C ALA A 30 -10.55 -8.98 0.45
N GLY A 31 -11.38 -9.68 -0.32
CA GLY A 31 -11.40 -9.60 -1.78
C GLY A 31 -10.26 -10.40 -2.45
N TYR A 32 -10.03 -10.14 -3.74
CA TYR A 32 -9.06 -10.90 -4.53
C TYR A 32 -8.24 -9.99 -5.45
N PHE A 33 -6.91 -10.06 -5.29
CA PHE A 33 -5.94 -9.37 -6.13
C PHE A 33 -4.80 -10.34 -6.49
N PRO A 34 -4.96 -11.11 -7.59
CA PRO A 34 -4.01 -12.16 -7.99
C PRO A 34 -2.52 -11.83 -7.90
N PRO A 35 -2.05 -10.63 -8.32
CA PRO A 35 -0.61 -10.36 -8.30
C PRO A 35 0.02 -10.38 -6.90
N MET A 36 -0.79 -10.30 -5.83
CA MET A 36 -0.31 -10.45 -4.45
C MET A 36 0.27 -11.85 -4.17
N GLU A 37 -0.21 -12.89 -4.84
CA GLU A 37 0.30 -14.26 -4.67
C GLU A 37 1.77 -14.38 -5.11
N THR A 38 2.17 -13.60 -6.13
CA THR A 38 3.52 -13.64 -6.70
C THR A 38 4.59 -13.05 -5.78
N ILE A 39 4.16 -12.26 -4.79
CA ILE A 39 5.05 -11.59 -3.83
C ILE A 39 5.00 -12.22 -2.43
N ILE A 40 4.37 -13.41 -2.30
CA ILE A 40 4.43 -14.22 -1.08
C ILE A 40 5.89 -14.59 -0.78
N GLY A 41 6.31 -14.34 0.45
CA GLY A 41 7.61 -14.68 0.98
C GLY A 41 7.78 -16.18 1.24
N ARG A 42 9.01 -16.58 1.62
CA ARG A 42 9.30 -17.97 1.99
C ARG A 42 8.55 -18.42 3.25
N ASP A 43 8.10 -17.48 4.06
CA ASP A 43 7.28 -17.67 5.25
C ASP A 43 5.78 -17.81 4.92
N GLY A 44 5.41 -17.87 3.64
CA GLY A 44 4.02 -18.00 3.20
C GLY A 44 3.19 -16.73 3.39
N LYS A 45 3.82 -15.59 3.71
CA LYS A 45 3.14 -14.31 3.95
C LYS A 45 3.65 -13.23 3.01
N VAL A 46 2.79 -12.28 2.66
CA VAL A 46 3.22 -11.07 1.97
C VAL A 46 3.76 -10.07 2.99
N SER A 47 4.93 -9.52 2.72
CA SER A 47 5.50 -8.43 3.50
C SER A 47 6.11 -7.37 2.60
N MET A 48 6.07 -6.12 3.06
CA MET A 48 6.65 -4.98 2.35
C MET A 48 7.50 -4.14 3.30
N TYR A 49 8.60 -3.62 2.78
CA TYR A 49 9.43 -2.64 3.46
C TYR A 49 8.94 -1.23 3.14
N LEU A 50 8.78 -0.40 4.17
CA LEU A 50 8.58 1.03 4.02
C LEU A 50 9.95 1.71 3.96
N GLN A 51 10.26 2.34 2.82
CA GLN A 51 11.57 2.91 2.55
C GLN A 51 11.46 4.36 2.10
N VAL A 52 12.48 5.16 2.39
CA VAL A 52 12.65 6.49 1.77
C VAL A 52 12.98 6.29 0.29
N SER A 53 12.23 6.96 -0.60
CA SER A 53 12.39 6.76 -2.04
C SER A 53 13.75 7.22 -2.57
N LYS A 54 14.27 8.35 -2.04
CA LYS A 54 15.57 8.90 -2.44
C LYS A 54 16.73 7.96 -2.10
N ASP A 55 16.68 7.36 -0.91
CA ASP A 55 17.70 6.42 -0.42
C ASP A 55 17.73 5.10 -1.23
N SER A 56 16.68 4.85 -2.00
CA SER A 56 16.56 3.68 -2.87
C SER A 56 16.87 3.93 -4.35
N GLY A 57 17.46 5.09 -4.66
CA GLY A 57 17.94 5.45 -6.00
C GLY A 57 16.96 6.26 -6.85
N SER A 58 15.82 6.72 -6.30
CA SER A 58 14.90 7.60 -7.04
C SER A 58 15.44 9.04 -7.08
N LYS A 59 15.90 9.47 -8.27
CA LYS A 59 16.52 10.80 -8.49
C LYS A 59 15.57 11.87 -9.05
N LYS A 60 14.27 11.57 -9.21
CA LYS A 60 13.31 12.54 -9.74
C LYS A 60 12.80 13.44 -8.62
N ASP A 61 12.82 14.74 -8.81
CA ASP A 61 12.39 15.74 -7.80
C ASP A 61 10.94 15.57 -7.35
N ASN A 62 10.08 15.02 -8.21
CA ASN A 62 8.66 14.75 -7.92
C ASN A 62 8.39 13.31 -7.42
N SER A 63 9.43 12.58 -7.01
CA SER A 63 9.24 11.25 -6.42
C SER A 63 8.54 11.34 -5.07
N PRO A 64 7.58 10.45 -4.76
CA PRO A 64 7.02 10.36 -3.42
C PRO A 64 8.11 10.16 -2.38
N ALA A 65 7.97 10.75 -1.19
CA ALA A 65 9.01 10.67 -0.14
C ALA A 65 9.25 9.23 0.35
N MET A 66 8.18 8.45 0.44
CA MET A 66 8.20 7.06 0.90
C MET A 66 7.69 6.12 -0.18
N LYS A 67 8.05 4.84 -0.08
CA LYS A 67 7.54 3.76 -0.94
C LYS A 67 7.38 2.45 -0.16
N LEU A 68 6.54 1.57 -0.69
CA LEU A 68 6.48 0.17 -0.29
C LEU A 68 7.28 -0.67 -1.28
N GLN A 69 8.21 -1.46 -0.77
CA GLN A 69 9.01 -2.41 -1.55
C GLN A 69 8.70 -3.84 -1.11
N ALA A 70 8.21 -4.65 -2.05
CA ALA A 70 7.86 -6.05 -1.84
C ALA A 70 9.05 -6.98 -2.11
N LYS A 71 8.76 -8.28 -2.16
CA LYS A 71 9.70 -9.36 -2.50
C LYS A 71 10.51 -9.04 -3.76
N ASP A 72 11.75 -9.55 -3.80
CA ASP A 72 12.65 -9.40 -4.95
C ASP A 72 12.98 -7.94 -5.34
N SER A 73 12.89 -7.04 -4.36
CA SER A 73 13.09 -5.58 -4.52
C SER A 73 12.11 -4.92 -5.48
N LEU A 74 10.94 -5.54 -5.70
CA LEU A 74 9.86 -4.93 -6.49
C LEU A 74 9.33 -3.71 -5.75
N ASN A 75 9.38 -2.53 -6.39
CA ASN A 75 8.72 -1.35 -5.87
C ASN A 75 7.21 -1.49 -6.09
N PHE A 76 6.47 -1.84 -5.03
CA PHE A 76 5.03 -2.04 -5.09
C PHE A 76 4.32 -0.75 -5.48
N THR A 77 4.61 0.33 -4.74
CA THR A 77 4.20 1.69 -5.12
C THR A 77 4.95 2.75 -4.31
N GLY A 78 4.97 3.99 -4.82
CA GLY A 78 5.34 5.17 -4.05
C GLY A 78 4.12 5.73 -3.32
N LEU A 79 4.30 6.17 -2.08
CA LEU A 79 3.23 6.69 -1.23
C LEU A 79 3.12 8.22 -1.39
N LYS A 80 2.25 8.65 -2.30
CA LYS A 80 1.93 10.07 -2.52
C LYS A 80 1.10 10.60 -1.36
N ASP A 81 1.28 11.88 -1.04
CA ASP A 81 0.66 12.58 0.09
C ASP A 81 0.91 11.95 1.47
N TYR A 82 1.89 11.04 1.58
CA TYR A 82 2.28 10.43 2.85
C TYR A 82 2.70 11.48 3.89
N PHE A 83 3.37 12.54 3.43
CA PHE A 83 3.60 13.75 4.22
C PHE A 83 2.91 14.94 3.56
N VAL A 84 2.18 15.73 4.33
CA VAL A 84 1.59 17.01 3.93
C VAL A 84 2.09 18.06 4.93
N ASP A 85 2.64 19.16 4.42
CA ASP A 85 3.25 20.23 5.23
C ASP A 85 4.26 19.74 6.28
N GLY A 86 5.05 18.72 5.90
CA GLY A 86 6.09 18.14 6.75
C GLY A 86 5.57 17.21 7.86
N LYS A 87 4.27 16.91 7.90
CA LYS A 87 3.64 16.03 8.90
C LYS A 87 3.05 14.79 8.23
N LEU A 88 3.00 13.68 8.97
CA LEU A 88 2.29 12.49 8.50
C LEU A 88 0.81 12.84 8.32
N SER A 89 0.29 12.61 7.12
CA SER A 89 -1.10 12.96 6.77
C SER A 89 -2.13 11.95 7.32
N GLY A 90 -1.68 10.74 7.67
CA GLY A 90 -2.56 9.61 8.00
C GLY A 90 -3.12 8.89 6.77
N PHE A 91 -2.88 9.41 5.56
CA PHE A 91 -3.42 8.86 4.32
C PHE A 91 -2.40 8.96 3.19
N ALA A 92 -2.39 7.99 2.30
CA ALA A 92 -1.56 8.08 1.11
C ALA A 92 -2.29 7.43 -0.06
N TYR A 93 -1.76 7.68 -1.26
CA TYR A 93 -2.18 6.94 -2.42
C TYR A 93 -1.01 6.56 -3.31
N GLY A 94 -1.27 5.59 -4.18
CA GLY A 94 -0.30 5.09 -5.13
C GLY A 94 -0.99 4.41 -6.29
N TYR A 95 -0.20 3.77 -7.10
CA TYR A 95 -0.64 2.93 -8.21
C TYR A 95 0.49 1.98 -8.61
N PRO A 96 0.17 0.86 -9.27
CA PRO A 96 1.18 -0.09 -9.71
C PRO A 96 2.14 0.50 -10.76
N LEU A 97 3.32 -0.11 -10.86
CA LEU A 97 4.32 0.23 -11.86
C LEU A 97 3.77 -0.04 -13.27
N ALA A 98 3.88 0.95 -14.15
CA ALA A 98 3.31 0.89 -15.50
C ALA A 98 4.18 0.16 -16.53
N THR A 99 5.35 -0.36 -16.15
CA THR A 99 6.25 -1.09 -17.05
C THR A 99 6.04 -2.59 -16.94
N GLU A 100 6.21 -3.30 -18.06
CA GLU A 100 6.04 -4.76 -18.15
C GLU A 100 7.06 -5.55 -17.32
N THR A 101 8.22 -4.95 -17.09
CA THR A 101 9.30 -5.55 -16.32
C THR A 101 9.81 -4.58 -15.26
N TYR A 102 10.58 -5.12 -14.32
CA TYR A 102 11.28 -4.37 -13.30
C TYR A 102 12.69 -4.93 -13.08
N SER A 103 13.52 -4.15 -12.37
CA SER A 103 14.95 -4.41 -12.11
C SER A 103 15.83 -4.41 -13.36
N SER A 104 17.15 -4.38 -13.16
CA SER A 104 18.13 -4.53 -14.25
C SER A 104 18.06 -5.90 -14.94
N LYS A 105 17.47 -6.90 -14.30
CA LYS A 105 17.32 -8.27 -14.83
C LYS A 105 16.03 -8.47 -15.63
N GLN A 106 15.24 -7.41 -15.88
CA GLN A 106 14.01 -7.48 -16.68
C GLN A 106 13.02 -8.54 -16.17
N LYS A 107 12.88 -8.66 -14.83
CA LYS A 107 11.91 -9.56 -14.22
C LYS A 107 10.49 -9.12 -14.62
N PRO A 108 9.57 -10.03 -15.00
CA PRO A 108 8.19 -9.66 -15.29
C PRO A 108 7.54 -8.96 -14.11
N ASN A 109 6.86 -7.84 -14.34
CA ASN A 109 6.10 -7.12 -13.34
C ASN A 109 4.72 -7.77 -13.18
N PRO A 110 4.43 -8.43 -12.04
CA PRO A 110 3.17 -9.14 -11.86
C PRO A 110 1.96 -8.20 -11.84
N PHE A 111 2.15 -6.90 -11.59
CA PHE A 111 1.07 -5.91 -11.50
C PHE A 111 0.80 -5.18 -12.83
N TYR A 112 1.48 -5.52 -13.93
CA TYR A 112 1.37 -4.77 -15.19
C TYR A 112 -0.05 -4.79 -15.79
N ASP A 113 -0.77 -5.91 -15.68
CA ASP A 113 -2.15 -6.02 -16.16
C ASP A 113 -3.14 -5.20 -15.31
N TYR A 114 -2.71 -4.80 -14.11
CA TYR A 114 -3.46 -3.98 -13.17
C TYR A 114 -2.94 -2.54 -13.10
N LYS A 115 -2.08 -2.12 -14.06
CA LYS A 115 -1.41 -0.80 -14.07
C LYS A 115 -2.32 0.42 -14.02
N ASP A 116 -3.61 0.24 -14.25
CA ASP A 116 -4.65 1.28 -14.23
C ASP A 116 -5.48 1.30 -12.93
N ASP A 117 -5.23 0.36 -12.02
CA ASP A 117 -5.80 0.38 -10.68
C ASP A 117 -5.17 1.51 -9.83
N GLY A 118 -5.94 1.99 -8.86
CA GLY A 118 -5.50 2.97 -7.88
C GLY A 118 -5.37 2.34 -6.50
N TYR A 119 -4.36 2.74 -5.74
CA TYR A 119 -4.17 2.29 -4.36
C TYR A 119 -4.45 3.43 -3.39
N LEU A 120 -5.28 3.18 -2.40
CA LEU A 120 -5.47 4.05 -1.24
C LEU A 120 -4.83 3.41 -0.01
N PHE A 121 -4.31 4.25 0.88
CA PHE A 121 -3.70 3.82 2.13
C PHE A 121 -4.24 4.61 3.31
N ILE A 122 -4.53 3.90 4.41
CA ILE A 122 -4.74 4.50 5.73
C ILE A 122 -3.54 4.15 6.59
N ILE A 123 -2.92 5.17 7.18
CA ILE A 123 -1.69 5.05 7.96
C ILE A 123 -2.02 5.30 9.42
N HIS A 124 -1.96 4.24 10.22
CA HIS A 124 -2.17 4.32 11.67
C HIS A 124 -0.84 4.53 12.35
N GLN A 125 -0.80 5.50 13.26
CA GLN A 125 0.34 5.74 14.12
C GLN A 125 -0.15 5.86 15.57
N ASP A 126 0.69 5.44 16.51
CA ASP A 126 0.44 5.77 17.91
C ASP A 126 0.65 7.28 18.09
N LYS A 127 -0.39 7.97 18.56
CA LYS A 127 -0.37 9.42 18.81
C LYS A 127 0.68 9.82 19.85
N ASN A 128 1.10 8.87 20.69
CA ASN A 128 2.09 9.10 21.75
C ASN A 128 3.51 8.69 21.34
N ALA A 129 3.71 8.10 20.16
CA ALA A 129 5.04 7.70 19.71
C ALA A 129 5.82 8.92 19.18
N ASN A 130 7.04 9.12 19.70
CA ASN A 130 8.00 10.11 19.19
C ASN A 130 8.56 9.76 17.78
N THR A 131 7.94 8.82 17.08
CA THR A 131 8.41 8.30 15.80
C THR A 131 7.32 8.42 14.75
N VAL A 132 7.68 8.85 13.54
CA VAL A 132 6.80 8.87 12.35
C VAL A 132 6.56 7.47 11.76
N ARG A 133 6.76 6.40 12.55
CA ARG A 133 6.65 5.01 12.12
C ARG A 133 5.20 4.54 12.31
N PRO A 134 4.53 4.14 11.23
CA PRO A 134 3.21 3.53 11.34
C PRO A 134 3.22 2.26 12.18
N THR A 135 2.15 2.01 12.93
CA THR A 135 1.89 0.72 13.56
C THR A 135 1.16 -0.22 12.61
N VAL A 136 0.29 0.36 11.77
CA VAL A 136 -0.53 -0.35 10.78
C VAL A 136 -0.62 0.47 9.51
N ILE A 137 -0.57 -0.21 8.37
CA ILE A 137 -0.87 0.35 7.06
C ILE A 137 -2.00 -0.48 6.47
N GLU A 138 -3.14 0.15 6.18
CA GLU A 138 -4.20 -0.47 5.40
C GLU A 138 -4.01 -0.13 3.92
N LEU A 139 -4.25 -1.09 3.04
CA LEU A 139 -4.25 -0.95 1.58
C LEU A 139 -5.66 -1.23 1.07
N ILE A 140 -6.16 -0.37 0.19
CA ILE A 140 -7.41 -0.55 -0.55
C ILE A 140 -7.10 -0.42 -2.04
N VAL A 141 -7.44 -1.43 -2.83
CA VAL A 141 -7.22 -1.45 -4.28
C VAL A 141 -8.53 -1.12 -4.99
N LEU A 142 -8.51 -0.04 -5.77
CA LEU A 142 -9.64 0.46 -6.53
C LEU A 142 -9.45 0.15 -8.03
N ASP A 143 -10.42 -0.56 -8.59
CA ASP A 143 -10.43 -0.97 -9.99
C ASP A 143 -10.40 0.21 -10.95
N GLY A 144 -9.42 0.26 -11.86
CA GLY A 144 -9.34 1.27 -12.93
C GLY A 144 -9.27 2.73 -12.45
N ALA A 145 -8.95 2.94 -11.17
CA ALA A 145 -9.12 4.22 -10.50
C ALA A 145 -7.87 5.13 -10.55
N LYS A 146 -6.78 4.71 -11.19
CA LYS A 146 -5.49 5.43 -11.17
C LYS A 146 -5.59 6.91 -11.53
N VAL A 147 -6.40 7.27 -12.52
CA VAL A 147 -6.54 8.66 -12.97
C VAL A 147 -7.17 9.53 -11.88
N LEU A 148 -8.12 8.97 -11.12
CA LEU A 148 -8.89 9.69 -10.11
C LEU A 148 -8.40 9.43 -8.68
N ILE A 149 -7.34 8.65 -8.50
CA ILE A 149 -6.93 8.14 -7.19
C ILE A 149 -6.61 9.23 -6.17
N SER A 150 -6.08 10.38 -6.62
CA SER A 150 -5.85 11.54 -5.74
C SER A 150 -7.17 12.12 -5.21
N SER A 151 -8.21 12.19 -6.05
CA SER A 151 -9.55 12.62 -5.65
C SER A 151 -10.20 11.61 -4.70
N TYR A 152 -10.04 10.31 -4.97
CA TYR A 152 -10.53 9.27 -4.07
C TYR A 152 -9.79 9.26 -2.73
N CYS A 153 -8.50 9.63 -2.70
CA CYS A 153 -7.78 9.83 -1.45
C CYS A 153 -8.37 11.00 -0.64
N LYS A 154 -8.77 12.09 -1.29
CA LYS A 154 -9.51 13.19 -0.63
C LYS A 154 -10.87 12.73 -0.11
N GLN A 155 -11.60 11.95 -0.89
CA GLN A 155 -12.88 11.38 -0.45
C GLN A 155 -12.68 10.44 0.75
N LEU A 156 -11.62 9.62 0.75
CA LEU A 156 -11.24 8.77 1.88
C LEU A 156 -10.98 9.59 3.15
N MET A 157 -10.20 10.68 3.04
CA MET A 157 -9.95 11.60 4.17
C MET A 157 -11.24 12.23 4.73
N MET A 158 -12.25 12.42 3.88
CA MET A 158 -13.55 12.98 4.26
C MET A 158 -14.55 11.94 4.75
N GLY A 159 -14.14 10.67 4.94
CA GLY A 159 -15.00 9.58 5.41
C GLY A 159 -15.87 8.94 4.33
N GLY A 160 -15.66 9.26 3.06
CA GLY A 160 -16.48 8.78 1.94
C GLY A 160 -16.35 7.29 1.61
N PHE A 161 -15.51 6.55 2.35
CA PHE A 161 -15.33 5.09 2.24
C PHE A 161 -15.59 4.36 3.58
N ASP A 162 -16.04 5.06 4.64
CA ASP A 162 -16.07 4.52 6.00
C ASP A 162 -16.91 3.24 6.12
N GLU A 163 -18.11 3.22 5.52
CA GLU A 163 -18.98 2.05 5.52
C GLU A 163 -18.35 0.86 4.78
N ALA A 164 -17.78 1.10 3.60
CA ALA A 164 -17.13 0.06 2.81
C ALA A 164 -15.91 -0.52 3.54
N ILE A 165 -15.10 0.33 4.17
CA ILE A 165 -13.92 -0.08 4.93
C ILE A 165 -14.31 -0.85 6.18
N LYS A 166 -15.37 -0.42 6.88
CA LYS A 166 -15.90 -1.17 8.03
C LYS A 166 -16.25 -2.61 7.62
N PHE A 167 -17.00 -2.76 6.52
CA PHE A 167 -17.38 -4.07 6.01
C PHE A 167 -16.17 -4.91 5.54
N LEU A 168 -15.17 -4.30 4.91
CA LEU A 168 -13.94 -4.99 4.50
C LEU A 168 -13.11 -5.47 5.68
N ARG A 169 -13.04 -4.69 6.77
CA ARG A 169 -12.38 -5.10 8.02
C ARG A 169 -13.08 -6.29 8.66
N GLU A 170 -14.41 -6.26 8.74
CA GLU A 170 -15.22 -7.37 9.26
C GLU A 170 -15.03 -8.65 8.45
N GLN A 171 -14.99 -8.55 7.11
CA GLN A 171 -14.68 -9.70 6.26
C GLN A 171 -13.27 -10.23 6.48
N ALA A 172 -12.28 -9.35 6.58
CA ALA A 172 -10.89 -9.73 6.73
C ALA A 172 -10.63 -10.52 8.02
N GLU A 173 -11.29 -10.14 9.12
CA GLU A 173 -11.24 -10.88 10.39
C GLU A 173 -11.84 -12.29 10.30
N GLN A 174 -12.85 -12.50 9.44
CA GLN A 174 -13.46 -13.82 9.23
C GLN A 174 -12.55 -14.76 8.42
N VAL A 175 -11.73 -14.23 7.51
CA VAL A 175 -10.81 -15.03 6.70
C VAL A 175 -9.67 -15.61 7.54
N ASP A 176 -9.19 -14.90 8.55
CA ASP A 176 -8.11 -15.39 9.43
C ASP A 176 -8.58 -16.39 10.50
N ALA A 177 -9.90 -16.52 10.70
CA ALA A 177 -10.51 -17.46 11.65
C ALA A 177 -10.73 -18.88 11.08
N LEU A 178 -10.42 -19.09 9.79
CA LEU A 178 -10.53 -20.36 9.06
C LEU A 178 -9.15 -21.00 8.84
#